data_AF-A4XGI1-F1
#
_entry.id   AF-A4XGI1-F1
#
_cell.length_a   1.000
_cell.length_b   1.000
_cell.length_c   1.000
_cell.angle_alpha   90.00
_cell.angle_beta   90.00
_cell.angle_gamma   90.00
#
_symmetry.space_group_name_H-M   'P 1'
#
loop_
_entity.id
_entity.type
_entity.pdbx_description
1 polymer ?
#
loop_
_entity_poly.entity_id
_entity_poly.type
_entity_poly.pdbx_seq_one_letter_code
_entity_poly.pdbx_strand_id
1 'polypeptide(L)'
;MPTNLLLSVSLKYWQDFQDTLAKAMDTNIYIFDANANPFSKFSQQVEVCKDVNEGNKVCNEKCIHFYKDVLNSIEDKGIFTCPYGIKLYAFRLGTYAQKIGFLIVTPNGNLAGADVEEVNAFVAKANSIYQTINEVLKAVLEKNLLGLRRLELNCIYEISRLMISTVELDKV
;
A
#
# COMPACT_ATOMS: atom_id res chain seq x y z
N MET A 1 -2.73 -7.71 -16.05
CA MET A 1 -2.26 -7.36 -14.69
C MET A 1 -0.80 -6.95 -14.80
N PRO A 2 -0.42 -5.67 -14.63
CA PRO A 2 0.98 -5.38 -14.40
C PRO A 2 1.26 -5.77 -12.95
N THR A 3 1.71 -7.01 -12.77
CA THR A 3 2.38 -7.43 -11.55
C THR A 3 3.51 -6.44 -11.37
N ASN A 4 3.45 -5.58 -10.35
CA ASN A 4 4.62 -4.84 -9.93
C ASN A 4 5.63 -5.91 -9.52
N LEU A 5 6.53 -6.26 -10.45
CA LEU A 5 7.52 -7.35 -10.37
C LEU A 5 8.36 -7.31 -9.08
N LEU A 6 8.35 -6.16 -8.42
CA LEU A 6 9.11 -5.85 -7.22
C LEU A 6 8.40 -6.18 -5.89
N LEU A 7 7.14 -6.62 -5.90
CA LEU A 7 6.39 -7.00 -4.70
C LEU A 7 5.82 -8.42 -4.81
N SER A 8 6.67 -9.42 -5.07
CA SER A 8 6.26 -10.84 -5.08
C SER A 8 6.02 -11.38 -3.65
N VAL A 9 5.15 -10.74 -2.89
CA VAL A 9 4.67 -11.21 -1.59
C VAL A 9 3.25 -11.71 -1.80
N SER A 10 2.94 -12.89 -1.28
CA SER A 10 1.58 -13.44 -1.36
C SER A 10 0.57 -12.43 -0.81
N LEU A 11 -0.52 -12.23 -1.56
CA LEU A 11 -1.66 -11.39 -1.16
C LEU A 11 -2.12 -11.69 0.26
N LYS A 12 -2.08 -12.97 0.65
CA LYS A 12 -2.46 -13.44 1.99
C LYS A 12 -1.58 -12.83 3.10
N TYR A 13 -0.26 -12.84 2.93
CA TYR A 13 0.65 -12.29 3.96
C TYR A 13 0.51 -10.77 4.08
N TRP A 14 0.27 -10.08 2.96
CA TRP A 14 -0.04 -8.66 2.99
C TRP A 14 -1.35 -8.36 3.71
N GLN A 15 -2.38 -9.17 3.48
CA GLN A 15 -3.65 -9.07 4.20
C GLN A 15 -3.45 -9.27 5.70
N ASP A 16 -2.81 -10.37 6.10
CA ASP A 16 -2.60 -10.71 7.52
C ASP A 16 -1.82 -9.60 8.26
N PHE A 17 -0.80 -9.03 7.59
CA PHE A 17 -0.04 -7.90 8.12
C PHE A 17 -0.91 -6.64 8.28
N GLN A 18 -1.66 -6.26 7.24
CA GLN A 18 -2.53 -5.09 7.26
C GLN A 18 -3.60 -5.21 8.35
N ASP A 19 -4.23 -6.38 8.49
CA ASP A 19 -5.28 -6.66 9.48
C ASP A 19 -4.72 -6.57 10.90
N THR A 20 -3.53 -7.14 11.12
CA THR A 20 -2.84 -7.08 12.41
C THR A 20 -2.49 -5.64 12.78
N LEU A 21 -1.95 -4.87 11.83
CA LEU A 21 -1.59 -3.48 12.06
C LEU A 21 -2.81 -2.61 12.33
N ALA A 22 -3.89 -2.79 11.55
CA ALA A 22 -5.15 -2.09 11.74
C ALA A 22 -5.77 -2.35 13.12
N LYS A 23 -5.71 -3.61 13.59
CA LYS A 23 -6.19 -3.99 14.93
C LYS A 23 -5.32 -3.41 16.04
N ALA A 24 -4.00 -3.51 15.92
CA ALA A 24 -3.06 -2.96 16.91
C ALA A 24 -3.19 -1.44 17.03
N MET A 25 -3.44 -0.78 15.90
CA MET A 25 -3.57 0.67 15.82
C MET A 25 -5.02 1.15 15.88
N ASP A 26 -6.00 0.28 16.17
CA ASP A 26 -7.43 0.64 16.24
C ASP A 26 -7.85 1.67 15.17
N THR A 27 -7.58 1.34 13.91
CA THR A 27 -7.82 2.26 12.79
C THR A 27 -8.02 1.50 11.49
N ASN A 28 -8.72 2.13 10.56
CA ASN A 28 -8.92 1.61 9.22
C ASN A 28 -7.74 1.94 8.31
N ILE A 29 -7.22 0.92 7.64
CA ILE A 29 -6.07 1.00 6.74
C ILE A 29 -6.48 0.48 5.37
N TYR A 30 -6.24 1.27 4.33
CA TYR A 30 -6.54 0.92 2.95
C TYR A 30 -5.30 1.13 2.09
N ILE A 31 -4.91 0.11 1.32
CA ILE A 31 -3.72 0.14 0.47
C ILE A 31 -4.15 -0.05 -0.99
N PHE A 32 -3.69 0.84 -1.86
CA PHE A 32 -3.96 0.83 -3.28
C PHE A 32 -2.65 0.74 -4.07
N ASP A 33 -2.68 0.13 -5.24
CA ASP A 33 -1.59 0.14 -6.21
C ASP A 33 -1.46 1.52 -6.90
N ALA A 34 -0.45 1.68 -7.75
CA ALA A 34 -0.20 2.93 -8.48
C ALA A 34 -1.35 3.36 -9.42
N ASN A 35 -2.24 2.42 -9.78
CA ASN A 35 -3.42 2.62 -10.62
C ASN A 35 -4.70 2.77 -9.80
N ALA A 36 -4.58 2.96 -8.48
CA ALA A 36 -5.70 3.06 -7.55
C ALA A 36 -6.59 1.81 -7.47
N ASN A 37 -6.05 0.63 -7.79
CA ASN A 37 -6.71 -0.64 -7.50
C ASN A 37 -6.35 -1.10 -6.07
N PRO A 38 -7.28 -1.71 -5.32
CA PRO A 38 -6.98 -2.25 -4.01
C PRO A 38 -5.86 -3.30 -4.10
N PHE A 39 -4.81 -3.13 -3.29
CA PHE A 39 -3.68 -4.05 -3.26
C PHE A 39 -4.04 -5.37 -2.56
N SER A 40 -4.99 -5.31 -1.63
CA SER A 40 -5.51 -6.39 -0.78
C SER A 40 -6.99 -6.12 -0.48
N LYS A 41 -7.65 -7.03 0.23
CA LYS A 41 -8.96 -6.69 0.83
C LYS A 41 -8.71 -5.66 1.92
N PHE A 42 -9.72 -4.83 2.16
CA PHE A 42 -9.64 -3.84 3.22
C PHE A 42 -9.62 -4.54 4.59
N SER A 43 -8.80 -4.01 5.51
CA SER A 43 -8.52 -4.67 6.78
C SER A 43 -9.70 -4.77 7.72
N GLN A 44 -10.67 -3.90 7.50
CA GLN A 44 -12.02 -4.08 7.97
C GLN A 44 -12.91 -4.11 6.72
N GLN A 45 -14.07 -4.78 6.80
CA GLN A 45 -15.14 -4.49 5.84
C GLN A 45 -15.32 -2.97 5.79
N VAL A 46 -15.74 -2.41 4.66
CA VAL A 46 -16.02 -0.98 4.51
C VAL A 46 -17.24 -0.63 5.38
N GLU A 47 -17.11 -0.73 6.69
CA GLU A 47 -17.93 -0.05 7.69
C GLU A 47 -17.36 1.35 7.84
N VAL A 48 -17.37 2.07 6.72
CA VAL A 48 -17.45 3.53 6.75
C VAL A 48 -18.91 3.86 7.13
N CYS A 49 -19.34 3.35 8.29
CA CYS A 49 -20.70 3.28 8.78
C CYS A 49 -20.69 3.72 10.24
N LYS A 50 -20.77 5.03 10.48
CA LYS A 50 -21.54 5.50 11.63
C LYS A 50 -22.92 5.85 11.12
N ASP A 51 -23.96 5.44 11.86
CA ASP A 51 -25.32 5.93 11.70
C ASP A 51 -25.29 7.45 11.60
N VAL A 52 -25.44 7.98 10.38
CA VAL A 52 -25.82 9.38 10.20
C VAL A 52 -27.34 9.35 10.29
N ASN A 53 -27.85 9.47 11.51
CA ASN A 53 -29.27 9.45 11.89
C ASN A 53 -30.00 8.12 11.63
N GLU A 54 -30.19 7.34 12.69
CA GLU A 54 -31.26 6.34 12.84
C GLU A 54 -31.51 5.40 11.64
N GLY A 55 -30.49 4.62 11.23
CA GLY A 55 -30.77 3.29 10.67
C GLY A 55 -30.67 3.11 9.16
N ASN A 56 -29.93 3.92 8.42
CA ASN A 56 -29.57 3.59 7.04
C ASN A 56 -28.07 3.28 6.89
N LYS A 57 -27.78 1.99 6.70
CA LYS A 57 -26.44 1.44 6.43
C LYS A 57 -25.99 1.87 5.03
N VAL A 58 -25.11 2.86 4.94
CA VAL A 58 -24.59 3.36 3.65
C VAL A 58 -23.13 2.91 3.48
N CYS A 59 -22.94 1.67 3.02
CA CYS A 59 -21.68 1.22 2.45
C CYS A 59 -21.57 1.80 1.03
N ASN A 60 -20.85 2.91 0.82
CA ASN A 60 -20.89 3.56 -0.49
C ASN A 60 -19.58 3.47 -1.27
N GLU A 61 -19.65 2.81 -2.42
CA GLU A 61 -18.69 2.87 -3.53
C GLU A 61 -18.27 4.31 -3.87
N LYS A 62 -19.13 5.30 -3.58
CA LYS A 62 -18.81 6.75 -3.70
C LYS A 62 -17.57 7.18 -2.92
N CYS A 63 -17.32 6.65 -1.72
CA CYS A 63 -16.09 6.97 -0.98
C CYS A 63 -14.87 6.35 -1.67
N ILE A 64 -15.00 5.14 -2.20
CA ILE A 64 -13.93 4.47 -2.95
C ILE A 64 -13.62 5.26 -4.24
N HIS A 65 -14.64 5.72 -4.97
CA HIS A 65 -14.45 6.57 -6.13
C HIS A 65 -13.78 7.90 -5.76
N PHE A 66 -14.25 8.57 -4.71
CA PHE A 66 -13.59 9.76 -4.18
C PHE A 66 -12.13 9.50 -3.83
N TYR A 67 -11.81 8.35 -3.21
CA TYR A 67 -10.42 7.96 -2.94
C TYR A 67 -9.64 7.87 -4.24
N LYS A 68 -10.11 7.10 -5.24
CA LYS A 68 -9.41 6.95 -6.52
C LYS A 68 -9.16 8.29 -7.22
N ASP A 69 -10.13 9.18 -7.21
CA ASP A 69 -10.02 10.50 -7.84
C ASP A 69 -8.97 11.36 -7.14
N VAL A 70 -9.00 11.36 -5.80
CA VAL A 70 -8.06 12.12 -4.97
C VAL A 70 -6.65 11.56 -5.02
N LEU A 71 -6.46 10.23 -5.09
CA LEU A 71 -5.13 9.60 -5.10
C LEU A 71 -4.23 10.12 -6.24
N ASN A 72 -4.82 10.46 -7.40
CA ASN A 72 -4.06 11.02 -8.52
C ASN A 72 -3.50 12.42 -8.25
N SER A 73 -4.07 13.15 -7.29
CA SER A 73 -3.64 14.51 -6.92
C SER A 73 -2.59 14.54 -5.80
N ILE A 74 -2.25 13.38 -5.21
CA ILE A 74 -1.33 13.32 -4.06
C ILE A 74 0.13 13.33 -4.53
N GLU A 75 0.88 14.33 -4.10
CA GLU A 75 2.34 14.40 -4.34
C GLU A 75 3.13 13.50 -3.37
N ASP A 76 2.92 13.68 -2.06
CA ASP A 76 3.58 12.92 -0.98
C ASP A 76 2.57 12.50 0.11
N LYS A 77 1.84 13.46 0.68
CA LYS A 77 0.76 13.23 1.63
C LYS A 77 -0.34 14.28 1.50
N GLY A 78 -1.55 13.95 1.92
CA GLY A 78 -2.67 14.87 1.91
C GLY A 78 -3.74 14.50 2.93
N ILE A 79 -4.48 15.51 3.38
CA ILE A 79 -5.64 15.33 4.25
C ILE A 79 -6.87 15.68 3.43
N PHE A 80 -7.79 14.74 3.36
CA PHE A 80 -9.01 14.88 2.57
C PHE A 80 -10.21 14.58 3.45
N THR A 81 -11.32 15.25 3.15
CA THR A 81 -12.60 14.96 3.80
C THR A 81 -13.54 14.46 2.73
N CYS A 82 -14.07 13.24 2.89
CA CYS A 82 -15.06 12.75 1.93
C CYS A 82 -16.37 13.54 2.08
N PRO A 83 -17.30 13.47 1.11
CA PRO A 83 -18.60 14.16 1.17
C PRO A 83 -19.45 13.84 2.41
N TYR A 84 -19.14 12.77 3.13
CA TYR A 84 -19.81 12.37 4.38
C TYR A 84 -19.11 12.88 5.65
N GLY A 85 -18.13 13.78 5.52
CA GLY A 85 -17.45 14.42 6.66
C GLY A 85 -16.32 13.58 7.29
N ILE A 86 -15.93 12.47 6.66
CA ILE A 86 -14.89 11.58 7.19
C ILE A 86 -13.53 12.08 6.74
N LYS A 87 -12.67 12.39 7.72
CA LYS A 87 -11.27 12.77 7.48
C LYS A 87 -10.43 11.55 7.14
N LEU A 88 -9.57 11.73 6.16
CA LEU A 88 -8.73 10.70 5.57
C LEU A 88 -7.31 11.26 5.49
N TYR A 89 -6.35 10.46 5.93
CA TYR A 89 -4.93 10.76 5.74
C TYR A 89 -4.43 9.85 4.65
N ALA A 90 -4.04 10.45 3.54
CA ALA A 90 -3.57 9.72 2.39
C ALA A 90 -2.08 9.98 2.19
N PHE A 91 -1.33 8.92 1.89
CA PHE A 91 0.11 8.93 1.71
C PHE A 91 0.46 8.22 0.41
N ARG A 92 1.45 8.75 -0.32
CA ARG A 92 2.08 8.05 -1.43
C ARG A 92 3.03 6.99 -0.88
N LEU A 93 2.94 5.77 -1.41
CA LEU A 93 3.85 4.68 -1.08
C LEU A 93 4.97 4.57 -2.11
N GLY A 94 6.19 4.28 -1.62
CA GLY A 94 7.39 4.14 -2.41
C GLY A 94 8.36 5.30 -2.25
N THR A 95 9.31 5.40 -3.17
CA THR A 95 10.31 6.47 -3.19
C THR A 95 9.92 7.56 -4.19
N TYR A 96 10.64 8.69 -4.17
CA TYR A 96 10.44 9.75 -5.15
C TYR A 96 10.50 9.23 -6.61
N ALA A 97 11.41 8.28 -6.86
CA ALA A 97 11.61 7.65 -8.18
C ALA A 97 10.66 6.48 -8.49
N GLN A 98 10.04 5.86 -7.47
CA GLN A 98 9.13 4.72 -7.66
C GLN A 98 7.78 4.97 -7.00
N LYS A 99 6.76 5.21 -7.81
CA LYS A 99 5.36 5.24 -7.36
C LYS A 99 4.85 3.80 -7.26
N ILE A 100 4.76 3.30 -6.04
CA ILE A 100 4.32 1.91 -5.78
C ILE A 100 2.81 1.86 -5.61
N GLY A 101 2.25 2.86 -4.95
CA GLY A 101 0.84 2.92 -4.64
C GLY A 101 0.51 4.00 -3.64
N PHE A 102 -0.57 3.79 -2.90
CA PHE A 102 -1.10 4.75 -1.94
C PHE A 102 -1.63 4.05 -0.70
N LEU A 103 -1.53 4.76 0.42
CA LEU A 103 -2.05 4.36 1.72
C LEU A 103 -3.11 5.38 2.15
N ILE A 104 -4.27 4.92 2.56
CA ILE A 104 -5.29 5.75 3.20
C ILE A 104 -5.51 5.21 4.61
N VAL A 105 -5.40 6.10 5.59
CA VAL A 105 -5.70 5.84 7.00
C VAL A 105 -6.93 6.65 7.40
N THR A 106 -7.91 5.98 7.99
CA THR A 106 -9.15 6.62 8.44
C THR A 106 -9.44 6.23 9.89
N PRO A 107 -10.01 7.14 10.69
CA PRO A 107 -10.35 6.83 12.07
C PRO A 107 -11.52 5.83 12.10
N ASN A 108 -11.63 5.06 13.19
CA ASN A 108 -12.77 4.15 13.41
C ASN A 108 -14.08 4.89 13.78
N GLY A 109 -14.02 6.21 13.99
CA GLY A 109 -15.19 7.03 14.28
C GLY A 109 -15.10 8.42 13.67
N ASN A 110 -16.25 9.10 13.61
CA ASN A 110 -16.31 10.49 13.15
C ASN A 110 -15.52 11.38 14.14
N LEU A 111 -14.55 12.13 13.62
CA LEU A 111 -13.81 13.16 14.35
C LEU A 111 -14.53 14.52 14.32
N ALA A 112 -15.78 14.57 13.83
CA ALA A 112 -16.61 15.77 13.91
C ALA A 112 -16.88 16.11 15.38
N GLY A 113 -16.26 17.19 15.86
CA GLY A 113 -16.30 17.62 17.27
C GLY A 113 -15.15 17.10 18.13
N ALA A 114 -14.19 16.37 17.56
CA ALA A 114 -12.97 15.94 18.26
C ALA A 114 -12.09 17.16 18.60
N ASP A 115 -11.48 17.14 19.78
CA ASP A 115 -10.54 18.18 20.19
C ASP A 115 -9.25 18.14 19.35
N VAL A 116 -8.51 19.24 19.33
CA VAL A 116 -7.23 19.39 18.64
C VAL A 116 -6.25 18.29 19.07
N GLU A 117 -6.27 17.88 20.34
CA GLU A 117 -5.44 16.78 20.85
C GLU A 117 -5.79 15.43 20.21
N GLU A 118 -7.08 15.09 20.09
CA GLU A 118 -7.53 13.84 19.47
C GLU A 118 -7.17 13.79 17.98
N VAL A 119 -7.31 14.93 17.29
CA VAL A 119 -6.91 15.06 15.88
C VAL A 119 -5.40 14.90 15.74
N ASN A 120 -4.60 15.51 16.60
CA ASN A 120 -3.14 15.39 16.58
C ASN A 120 -2.67 13.97 16.90
N ALA A 121 -3.31 13.30 17.85
CA ALA A 121 -3.04 11.90 18.18
C ALA A 121 -3.31 10.99 16.97
N PHE A 122 -4.41 11.25 16.24
CA PHE A 122 -4.71 10.52 15.02
C PHE A 122 -3.70 10.79 13.89
N VAL A 123 -3.27 12.04 13.70
CA VAL A 123 -2.21 12.39 12.73
C VAL A 123 -0.92 11.63 13.03
N ALA A 124 -0.50 11.59 14.29
CA ALA A 124 0.69 10.87 14.72
C ALA A 124 0.56 9.37 14.45
N LYS A 125 -0.62 8.79 14.76
CA LYS A 125 -0.94 7.39 14.47
C LYS A 125 -0.88 7.08 12.97
N ALA A 126 -1.47 7.92 12.13
CA ALA A 126 -1.45 7.76 10.68
C ALA A 126 -0.03 7.84 10.11
N ASN A 127 0.80 8.77 10.59
CA ASN A 127 2.20 8.87 10.19
C ASN A 127 3.02 7.64 10.62
N SER A 128 2.79 7.12 11.83
CA SER A 128 3.45 5.90 12.31
C SER A 128 3.11 4.70 11.43
N ILE A 129 1.82 4.52 11.08
CA ILE A 129 1.38 3.46 10.15
C ILE A 129 2.04 3.60 8.79
N TYR A 130 2.08 4.83 8.25
CA TYR A 130 2.75 5.11 6.98
C TYR A 130 4.23 4.71 7.01
N GLN A 131 4.96 5.11 8.06
CA GLN A 131 6.37 4.75 8.22
C GLN A 131 6.56 3.23 8.26
N THR A 132 5.79 2.51 9.08
CA THR A 132 5.88 1.06 9.20
C THR A 132 5.61 0.37 7.86
N ILE A 133 4.53 0.74 7.16
CA ILE A 133 4.20 0.14 5.85
C ILE A 133 5.30 0.45 4.82
N ASN A 134 5.81 1.69 4.79
CA ASN A 134 6.82 2.10 3.83
C ASN A 134 8.17 1.41 4.09
N GLU A 135 8.54 1.17 5.35
CA GLU A 135 9.73 0.39 5.71
C GLU A 135 9.60 -1.08 5.29
N VAL A 136 8.44 -1.71 5.55
CA VAL A 136 8.17 -3.08 5.09
C VAL A 136 8.25 -3.16 3.57
N LEU A 137 7.67 -2.19 2.86
CA LEU A 137 7.77 -2.11 1.41
C LEU A 137 9.23 -1.99 0.95
N LYS A 138 10.02 -1.09 1.55
CA LYS A 138 11.46 -0.95 1.23
C LYS A 138 12.21 -2.27 1.43
N ALA A 139 12.02 -2.95 2.55
CA ALA A 139 12.67 -4.22 2.83
C ALA A 139 12.28 -5.32 1.82
N VAL A 140 11.01 -5.37 1.40
CA VAL A 140 10.55 -6.31 0.37
C VAL A 140 11.18 -5.99 -0.99
N LEU A 141 11.24 -4.71 -1.37
CA LEU A 141 11.85 -4.27 -2.63
C LEU A 141 13.34 -4.60 -2.66
N GLU A 142 14.07 -4.30 -1.58
CA GLU A 142 15.51 -4.60 -1.45
C GLU A 142 15.77 -6.10 -1.60
N LYS A 143 14.99 -6.94 -0.91
CA LYS A 143 15.10 -8.39 -1.03
C LYS A 143 14.88 -8.86 -2.47
N ASN A 144 13.87 -8.32 -3.15
CA ASN A 144 13.55 -8.70 -4.53
C ASN A 144 14.62 -8.21 -5.52
N LEU A 145 15.15 -7.00 -5.34
CA LEU A 145 16.25 -6.47 -6.15
C LEU A 145 17.53 -7.31 -5.99
N LEU A 146 17.86 -7.72 -4.76
CA LEU A 146 18.98 -8.63 -4.50
C LEU A 146 18.76 -10.00 -5.17
N GLY A 147 17.54 -10.53 -5.11
CA GLY A 147 17.16 -11.76 -5.79
C GLY A 147 17.32 -11.68 -7.32
N LEU A 148 16.85 -10.59 -7.93
CA LEU A 148 16.97 -10.33 -9.37
C LEU A 148 18.43 -10.23 -9.81
N ARG A 149 19.28 -9.50 -9.06
CA ARG A 149 20.72 -9.42 -9.35
C ARG A 149 21.39 -10.79 -9.31
N ARG A 150 21.02 -11.65 -8.36
CA ARG A 150 21.56 -13.02 -8.28
C ARG A 150 21.14 -13.86 -9.49
N LEU A 151 19.90 -13.72 -9.94
CA LEU A 151 19.40 -14.42 -11.13
C LEU A 151 20.15 -13.97 -12.39
N GLU A 152 20.33 -12.66 -12.57
CA GLU A 152 21.08 -12.07 -13.69
C GLU A 152 22.52 -12.60 -13.74
N LEU A 153 23.24 -12.58 -12.62
CA LEU A 153 24.60 -13.10 -12.54
C LEU A 153 24.68 -14.60 -12.85
N ASN A 154 23.72 -15.40 -12.36
CA ASN A 154 23.66 -16.83 -12.67
C ASN A 154 23.40 -17.08 -14.15
N CYS A 155 22.50 -16.32 -14.79
CA CYS A 155 22.25 -16.41 -16.22
C CYS A 155 23.51 -16.04 -17.03
N ILE A 156 24.20 -14.95 -16.68
CA ILE A 156 25.45 -14.56 -17.32
C ILE A 156 26.49 -15.68 -17.19
N TYR A 157 26.63 -16.27 -16.01
CA TYR A 157 27.55 -17.38 -15.77
C TYR A 157 27.22 -18.61 -16.62
N GLU A 158 25.97 -19.05 -16.63
CA GLU A 158 25.53 -20.23 -17.40
C GLU A 158 25.67 -20.00 -18.92
N ILE A 159 25.29 -18.81 -19.42
CA ILE A 159 25.49 -18.44 -20.83
C ILE A 159 26.99 -18.43 -21.16
N SER A 160 27.83 -17.85 -20.31
CA SER A 160 29.29 -17.81 -20.52
C SER A 160 29.88 -19.22 -20.56
N ARG A 161 29.42 -20.13 -19.69
CA ARG A 161 29.84 -21.54 -19.68
C ARG A 161 29.43 -22.26 -20.98
N LEU A 162 28.20 -22.06 -21.44
CA LEU A 162 27.70 -22.64 -22.70
C LEU A 162 28.48 -22.11 -23.91
N MET A 163 28.82 -20.82 -23.93
CA MET A 163 29.65 -20.23 -24.99
C MET A 163 31.06 -20.80 -25.01
N ILE A 164 31.69 -21.03 -23.85
CA ILE A 164 33.01 -21.67 -23.79
C ILE A 164 32.94 -23.10 -24.30
N SER A 165 31.94 -23.87 -23.86
CA SER A 165 31.77 -25.28 -24.26
C SER A 165 31.52 -25.44 -25.77
N THR A 166 30.79 -24.52 -26.40
CA THR A 166 30.56 -24.53 -27.86
C THR A 166 31.82 -24.18 -28.64
N VAL A 167 32.59 -23.18 -28.20
CA VAL A 167 33.89 -22.84 -28.79
C VAL A 167 34.91 -23.97 -28.67
N GLU A 168 34.87 -24.76 -27.60
CA GLU A 168 35.71 -25.94 -27.44
C GLU A 168 35.30 -27.10 -28.36
N LEU A 169 33.99 -27.28 -28.60
CA LEU A 169 33.46 -28.27 -29.54
C LEU A 169 33.77 -27.92 -31.01
N ASP A 170 33.73 -26.64 -31.39
CA ASP A 170 34.07 -26.17 -32.74
C ASP A 170 35.56 -26.32 -33.10
N LYS A 171 36.42 -26.66 -32.13
CA LYS A 171 37.87 -26.89 -32.34
C LYS A 171 38.22 -28.36 -32.64
N VAL A 172 37.26 -29.28 -32.62
CA VAL A 172 37.43 -30.72 -32.90
C VAL A 172 36.93 -31.03 -34.31
#